data_AF-A0A183Q1A4-F1
#
_entry.id   AF-A0A183Q1A4-F1
#
_cell.length_a   1.000
_cell.length_b   1.000
_cell.length_c   1.000
_cell.angle_alpha   90.00
_cell.angle_beta   90.00
_cell.angle_gamma   90.00
#
_symmetry.space_group_name_H-M   'P 1'
#
loop_
_entity.id
_entity.type
_entity.pdbx_description
1 polymer ?
#
loop_
_entity_poly.entity_id
_entity_poly.type
_entity_poly.pdbx_seq_one_letter_code
_entity_poly.pdbx_strand_id
1 'polypeptide(L)'
;MGYILQIGFTTDPRMARSSPYCTDVARVTNSLILHANADDPESVMHVAKVAAEWRSEFGKDVVIDLVCYRRSGHNEMDEPMFTQPLMYKRIREQPTVLEQYSKKLIDSGIVTEQEFKDEVAKYDQICEDAYELAKKRTVTHNRAWIDSPWQNFFENKNPMYLPNTGVENDVLEHIGHAISEPPEGMIIHPGLKRALKERKDLLEQKTANWALGELFAYGSLLREGVHVRLSGQDVERGTFSHRHCVLHDQVYCSFLIRI
;
A
#
# COMPACT_ATOMS: atom_id res chain seq x y z
N MET A 1 -29.67 2.38 -21.90
CA MET A 1 -29.17 2.34 -20.50
C MET A 1 -29.27 0.90 -20.01
N GLY A 2 -28.32 0.08 -20.44
CA GLY A 2 -28.33 -1.37 -20.21
C GLY A 2 -27.62 -1.72 -18.91
N TYR A 3 -28.27 -2.53 -18.09
CA TYR A 3 -27.74 -3.34 -16.99
C TYR A 3 -26.21 -3.44 -16.99
N ILE A 4 -25.57 -2.70 -16.08
CA ILE A 4 -24.13 -2.74 -15.83
C ILE A 4 -23.77 -4.19 -15.44
N LEU A 5 -23.12 -4.90 -16.36
CA LEU A 5 -22.64 -6.26 -16.13
C LEU A 5 -21.58 -6.24 -15.04
N GLN A 6 -21.88 -6.83 -13.89
CA GLN A 6 -20.97 -6.93 -12.76
C GLN A 6 -21.26 -8.30 -12.14
N ILE A 7 -20.25 -9.14 -11.93
CA ILE A 7 -20.45 -10.51 -11.47
C ILE A 7 -19.30 -10.91 -10.53
N GLY A 8 -19.63 -11.55 -9.41
CA GLY A 8 -18.65 -12.21 -8.55
C GLY A 8 -18.85 -13.71 -8.62
N PHE A 9 -17.93 -14.44 -9.25
CA PHE A 9 -18.11 -15.86 -9.59
C PHE A 9 -19.39 -16.07 -10.44
N THR A 10 -20.49 -16.49 -9.82
CA THR A 10 -21.84 -16.65 -10.39
C THR A 10 -22.87 -15.67 -9.82
N THR A 11 -22.49 -14.84 -8.84
CA THR A 11 -23.40 -13.99 -8.05
C THR A 11 -23.64 -12.63 -8.71
N ASP A 12 -24.91 -12.24 -8.79
CA ASP A 12 -25.38 -10.94 -9.31
C ASP A 12 -25.10 -9.80 -8.31
N PRO A 13 -24.85 -8.57 -8.78
CA PRO A 13 -24.57 -7.40 -7.94
C PRO A 13 -25.62 -7.15 -6.86
N ARG A 14 -26.90 -7.38 -7.18
CA ARG A 14 -28.03 -7.17 -6.27
C ARG A 14 -28.01 -8.11 -5.06
N MET A 15 -27.30 -9.23 -5.18
CA MET A 15 -27.11 -10.21 -4.12
C MET A 15 -25.79 -10.01 -3.37
N ALA A 16 -24.86 -9.22 -3.92
CA ALA A 16 -23.52 -9.02 -3.37
C ALA A 16 -23.40 -7.76 -2.52
N ARG A 17 -24.29 -6.77 -2.70
CA ARG A 17 -24.24 -5.49 -1.98
C ARG A 17 -25.62 -4.87 -1.80
N SER A 18 -25.74 -4.00 -0.80
CA SER A 18 -26.98 -3.29 -0.45
C SER A 18 -26.99 -1.83 -0.90
N SER A 19 -26.10 -1.45 -1.83
CA SER A 19 -25.97 -0.10 -2.38
C SER A 19 -25.85 -0.14 -3.91
N PRO A 20 -26.12 0.98 -4.61
CA PRO A 20 -26.11 1.00 -6.08
C PRO A 20 -24.74 0.64 -6.68
N TYR A 21 -23.65 1.16 -6.13
CA TYR A 21 -22.31 1.04 -6.71
C TYR A 21 -21.40 0.16 -5.85
N CYS A 22 -20.49 -0.58 -6.50
CA CYS A 22 -19.45 -1.34 -5.81
C CYS A 22 -18.46 -0.44 -5.05
N THR A 23 -18.39 0.85 -5.41
CA THR A 23 -17.49 1.85 -4.84
C THR A 23 -18.09 2.61 -3.67
N ASP A 24 -19.33 2.36 -3.27
CA ASP A 24 -19.97 3.12 -2.18
C ASP A 24 -19.26 2.95 -0.83
N VAL A 25 -18.45 1.90 -0.65
CA VAL A 25 -17.56 1.74 0.52
C VAL A 25 -16.56 2.91 0.65
N ALA A 26 -16.14 3.52 -0.46
CA ALA A 26 -15.22 4.65 -0.46
C ALA A 26 -15.86 5.95 0.06
N ARG A 27 -17.19 5.99 0.21
CA ARG A 27 -17.89 7.11 0.84
C ARG A 27 -17.60 7.21 2.34
N VAL A 28 -17.20 6.10 2.99
CA VAL A 28 -16.83 6.10 4.42
C VAL A 28 -15.71 7.10 4.71
N THR A 29 -14.79 7.28 3.76
CA THR A 29 -13.66 8.21 3.86
C THR A 29 -13.85 9.48 3.03
N ASN A 30 -15.03 9.71 2.45
CA ASN A 30 -15.30 10.79 1.50
C ASN A 30 -14.27 10.88 0.36
N SER A 31 -13.86 9.72 -0.18
CA SER A 31 -12.94 9.64 -1.32
C SER A 31 -13.63 10.08 -2.62
N LEU A 32 -12.85 10.59 -3.58
CA LEU A 32 -13.36 10.87 -4.93
C LEU A 32 -13.72 9.55 -5.62
N ILE A 33 -14.92 9.47 -6.20
CA ILE A 33 -15.39 8.30 -6.95
C ILE A 33 -15.65 8.70 -8.40
N LEU A 34 -15.01 8.00 -9.34
CA LEU A 34 -15.18 8.19 -10.78
C LEU A 34 -15.68 6.88 -11.38
N HIS A 35 -16.76 6.93 -12.17
CA HIS A 35 -17.26 5.77 -12.90
C HIS A 35 -16.96 5.96 -14.39
N ALA A 36 -16.29 5.00 -15.00
CA ALA A 36 -15.93 5.04 -16.41
C ALA A 36 -16.37 3.77 -17.13
N ASN A 37 -16.91 3.93 -18.34
CA ASN A 37 -17.18 2.81 -19.22
C ASN A 37 -15.86 2.30 -19.80
N ALA A 38 -15.50 1.04 -19.54
CA ALA A 38 -14.26 0.45 -20.03
C ALA A 38 -14.24 0.23 -21.55
N ASP A 39 -15.41 0.27 -22.22
CA ASP A 39 -15.50 0.22 -23.68
C ASP A 39 -15.07 1.55 -24.35
N ASP A 40 -14.80 2.60 -23.57
CA ASP A 40 -14.23 3.87 -24.05
C ASP A 40 -12.85 4.14 -23.41
N PRO A 41 -11.76 3.67 -24.05
CA PRO A 41 -10.40 3.84 -23.54
C PRO A 41 -9.98 5.30 -23.32
N GLU A 42 -10.48 6.25 -24.12
CA GLU A 42 -10.15 7.67 -23.99
C GLU A 42 -10.74 8.24 -22.69
N SER A 43 -12.00 7.91 -22.40
CA SER A 43 -12.65 8.28 -21.13
C SER A 43 -11.94 7.64 -19.92
N VAL A 44 -11.52 6.37 -20.04
CA VAL A 44 -10.74 5.69 -19.00
C VAL A 44 -9.42 6.41 -18.73
N MET A 45 -8.69 6.79 -19.78
CA MET A 45 -7.44 7.54 -19.65
C MET A 45 -7.67 8.92 -19.01
N HIS A 46 -8.76 9.59 -19.37
CA HIS A 46 -9.12 10.87 -18.77
C HIS A 46 -9.39 10.74 -17.27
N VAL A 47 -10.21 9.79 -16.84
CA VAL A 47 -10.49 9.60 -15.40
C VAL A 47 -9.26 9.16 -14.62
N ALA A 48 -8.37 8.37 -15.22
CA ALA A 48 -7.12 7.96 -14.61
C ALA A 48 -6.20 9.18 -14.37
N LYS A 49 -6.13 10.10 -15.36
CA LYS A 49 -5.40 11.36 -15.21
C LYS A 49 -5.99 12.22 -14.09
N VAL A 50 -7.30 12.42 -14.08
CA VAL A 50 -7.99 13.19 -13.02
C VAL A 50 -7.74 12.57 -11.63
N ALA A 51 -7.77 11.24 -11.52
CA ALA A 51 -7.50 10.56 -10.25
C ALA A 51 -6.06 10.77 -9.77
N ALA A 52 -5.08 10.72 -10.68
CA ALA A 52 -3.68 10.98 -10.36
C ALA A 52 -3.46 12.44 -9.92
N GLU A 53 -4.05 13.40 -10.65
CA GLU A 53 -4.02 14.83 -10.31
C GLU A 53 -4.67 15.09 -8.94
N TRP A 54 -5.84 14.51 -8.66
CA TRP A 54 -6.50 14.63 -7.36
C TRP A 54 -5.65 14.06 -6.22
N ARG A 55 -5.06 12.88 -6.40
CA ARG A 55 -4.19 12.28 -5.38
C ARG A 55 -2.96 13.14 -5.14
N SER A 56 -2.38 13.71 -6.18
CA SER A 56 -1.20 14.61 -6.09
C SER A 56 -1.53 15.92 -5.38
N GLU A 57 -2.66 16.55 -5.73
CA GLU A 57 -3.06 17.85 -5.18
C GLU A 57 -3.55 17.73 -3.73
N PHE A 58 -4.39 16.73 -3.43
CA PHE A 58 -5.11 16.66 -2.16
C PHE A 58 -4.57 15.59 -1.19
N GLY A 59 -3.70 14.68 -1.64
CA GLY A 59 -3.20 13.58 -0.81
C GLY A 59 -4.30 12.64 -0.31
N LYS A 60 -5.47 12.61 -0.98
CA LYS A 60 -6.66 11.84 -0.59
C LYS A 60 -6.94 10.70 -1.53
N ASP A 61 -7.60 9.66 -1.03
CA ASP A 61 -7.88 8.46 -1.82
C ASP A 61 -8.87 8.77 -2.95
N VAL A 62 -8.70 8.05 -4.06
CA VAL A 62 -9.58 8.11 -5.25
C VAL A 62 -9.90 6.70 -5.67
N VAL A 63 -11.14 6.46 -6.07
CA VAL A 63 -11.61 5.17 -6.58
C VAL A 63 -12.16 5.34 -7.99
N ILE A 64 -11.65 4.55 -8.92
CA ILE A 64 -12.15 4.46 -10.29
C ILE A 64 -12.93 3.15 -10.42
N ASP A 65 -14.23 3.25 -10.69
CA ASP A 65 -15.08 2.13 -11.09
C ASP A 65 -15.00 1.95 -12.61
N LEU A 66 -14.18 1.00 -13.05
CA LEU A 66 -14.10 0.59 -14.45
C LEU A 66 -15.23 -0.39 -14.74
N VAL A 67 -16.31 0.11 -15.31
CA VAL A 67 -17.47 -0.69 -15.70
C VAL A 67 -17.13 -1.47 -16.96
N CYS A 68 -16.94 -2.77 -16.81
CA CYS A 68 -16.55 -3.70 -17.88
C CYS A 68 -17.37 -4.98 -17.84
N TYR A 69 -16.93 -6.01 -18.58
CA TYR A 69 -17.53 -7.33 -18.56
C TYR A 69 -16.44 -8.42 -18.55
N ARG A 70 -16.81 -9.62 -18.11
CA ARG A 70 -15.94 -10.81 -18.18
C ARG A 70 -16.35 -11.67 -19.37
N ARG A 71 -15.45 -11.81 -20.35
CA ARG A 71 -15.75 -12.54 -21.60
C ARG A 71 -15.94 -14.04 -21.39
N SER A 72 -15.08 -14.66 -20.57
CA SER A 72 -15.12 -16.07 -20.20
C SER A 72 -15.84 -16.29 -18.86
N GLY A 73 -15.93 -17.54 -18.40
CA GLY A 73 -16.37 -17.90 -17.03
C GLY A 73 -15.47 -17.30 -15.95
N HIS A 74 -15.69 -17.67 -14.67
CA HIS A 74 -14.83 -17.16 -13.59
C HIS A 74 -13.36 -17.56 -13.76
N ASN A 75 -13.17 -18.75 -14.32
CA ASN A 75 -11.95 -19.18 -14.99
C ASN A 75 -12.30 -19.57 -16.43
N GLU A 76 -11.30 -19.79 -17.26
CA GLU A 76 -11.45 -20.05 -18.70
C GLU A 76 -12.17 -21.37 -19.01
N MET A 77 -12.19 -22.32 -18.05
CA MET A 77 -12.83 -23.63 -18.20
C MET A 77 -14.26 -23.67 -17.61
N ASP A 78 -14.68 -22.62 -16.92
CA ASP A 78 -15.99 -22.51 -16.30
C ASP A 78 -17.06 -22.12 -17.33
N GLU A 79 -18.26 -22.71 -17.22
CA GLU A 79 -19.39 -22.44 -18.11
C GLU A 79 -20.40 -21.49 -17.44
N PRO A 80 -20.31 -20.18 -17.71
CA PRO A 80 -21.09 -19.19 -16.99
C PRO A 80 -22.56 -19.15 -17.40
N MET A 81 -22.95 -19.74 -18.55
CA MET A 81 -24.35 -19.79 -18.96
C MET A 81 -25.21 -20.63 -18.03
N PHE A 82 -24.62 -21.51 -17.21
CA PHE A 82 -25.36 -22.27 -16.20
C PHE A 82 -26.09 -21.38 -15.18
N THR A 83 -25.56 -20.17 -14.91
CA THR A 83 -26.13 -19.26 -13.92
C THR A 83 -26.49 -17.89 -14.47
N GLN A 84 -25.80 -17.40 -15.51
CA GLN A 84 -26.00 -16.06 -16.08
C GLN A 84 -26.27 -16.05 -17.59
N PRO A 85 -27.25 -16.81 -18.11
CA PRO A 85 -27.42 -17.04 -19.54
C PRO A 85 -27.78 -15.78 -20.35
N LEU A 86 -28.63 -14.88 -19.82
CA LEU A 86 -29.01 -13.65 -20.52
C LEU A 86 -27.84 -12.67 -20.63
N MET A 87 -27.03 -12.60 -19.57
CA MET A 87 -25.86 -11.75 -19.50
C MET A 87 -24.81 -12.20 -20.53
N TYR A 88 -24.50 -13.50 -20.55
CA TYR A 88 -23.49 -14.04 -21.46
C TYR A 88 -23.94 -14.12 -22.93
N LYS A 89 -25.25 -14.20 -23.21
CA LYS A 89 -25.76 -13.99 -24.59
C LYS A 89 -25.38 -12.60 -25.11
N ARG A 90 -25.59 -11.56 -24.31
CA ARG A 90 -25.19 -10.19 -24.68
C ARG A 90 -23.68 -10.05 -24.81
N ILE A 91 -22.90 -10.59 -23.86
CA ILE A 91 -21.42 -10.53 -23.93
C ILE A 91 -20.90 -11.18 -25.21
N ARG A 92 -21.47 -12.31 -25.64
CA ARG A 92 -21.04 -13.00 -26.87
C ARG A 92 -21.32 -12.20 -28.14
N GLU A 93 -22.32 -11.32 -28.11
CA GLU A 93 -22.66 -10.40 -29.22
C GLU A 93 -21.81 -9.11 -29.20
N GLN A 94 -21.14 -8.79 -28.09
CA GLN A 94 -20.30 -7.60 -27.97
C GLN A 94 -18.95 -7.79 -28.69
N PRO A 95 -18.61 -6.93 -29.66
CA PRO A 95 -17.24 -6.83 -30.15
C PRO A 95 -16.30 -6.45 -29.01
N THR A 96 -15.04 -6.87 -29.09
CA THR A 96 -14.05 -6.53 -28.05
C THR A 96 -13.72 -5.04 -28.04
N VAL A 97 -13.29 -4.53 -26.89
CA VAL A 97 -12.82 -3.13 -26.77
C VAL A 97 -11.73 -2.82 -27.80
N LEU A 98 -10.82 -3.76 -28.06
CA LEU A 98 -9.77 -3.60 -29.08
C LEU A 98 -10.36 -3.43 -30.48
N GLU A 99 -11.31 -4.28 -30.88
CA GLU A 99 -11.98 -4.19 -32.19
C GLU A 99 -12.80 -2.90 -32.32
N GLN A 100 -13.53 -2.50 -31.26
CA GLN A 100 -14.33 -1.27 -31.26
C GLN A 100 -13.44 -0.03 -31.42
N TYR A 101 -12.36 0.04 -30.64
CA TYR A 101 -11.47 1.19 -30.62
C TYR A 101 -10.58 1.26 -31.86
N SER A 102 -10.03 0.12 -32.32
CA SER A 102 -9.24 0.10 -33.56
C SER A 102 -10.07 0.51 -34.76
N LYS A 103 -11.33 0.02 -34.86
CA LYS A 103 -12.26 0.45 -35.90
C LYS A 103 -12.54 1.95 -35.84
N LYS A 104 -12.79 2.52 -34.65
CA LYS A 104 -12.97 3.97 -34.47
C LYS A 104 -11.78 4.76 -35.02
N LEU A 105 -10.56 4.32 -34.71
CA LEU A 105 -9.34 4.99 -35.17
C LEU A 105 -9.14 4.87 -36.68
N ILE A 106 -9.42 3.70 -37.26
CA ILE A 106 -9.35 3.47 -38.71
C ILE A 106 -10.40 4.29 -39.45
N ASP A 107 -11.65 4.28 -38.99
CA ASP A 107 -12.74 5.05 -39.58
C ASP A 107 -12.47 6.57 -39.52
N SER A 108 -11.74 7.02 -38.49
CA SER A 108 -11.29 8.42 -38.36
C SER A 108 -10.04 8.78 -39.16
N GLY A 109 -9.38 7.80 -39.80
CA GLY A 109 -8.16 7.99 -40.57
C GLY A 109 -6.91 8.30 -39.72
N ILE A 110 -6.98 8.15 -38.40
CA ILE A 110 -5.83 8.36 -37.49
C ILE A 110 -4.82 7.21 -37.62
N VAL A 111 -5.31 5.99 -37.86
CA VAL A 111 -4.51 4.77 -38.01
C VAL A 111 -4.98 4.05 -39.27
N THR A 112 -4.06 3.46 -40.02
CA THR A 112 -4.39 2.61 -41.17
C THR A 112 -4.62 1.15 -40.76
N GLU A 113 -5.37 0.40 -41.56
CA GLU A 113 -5.58 -1.03 -41.29
C GLU A 113 -4.26 -1.82 -41.26
N GLN A 114 -3.27 -1.41 -42.06
CA GLN A 114 -1.95 -2.03 -42.08
C GLN A 114 -1.18 -1.78 -40.78
N GLU A 115 -1.13 -0.53 -40.30
CA GLU A 115 -0.47 -0.19 -39.02
C GLU A 115 -1.08 -0.96 -37.84
N PHE A 116 -2.41 -1.12 -37.82
CA PHE A 116 -3.07 -1.93 -36.80
C PHE A 116 -2.62 -3.39 -36.84
N LYS A 117 -2.61 -4.01 -38.04
CA LYS A 117 -2.17 -5.41 -38.20
C LYS A 117 -0.70 -5.61 -37.82
N ASP A 118 0.16 -4.66 -38.19
CA ASP A 118 1.58 -4.71 -37.90
C ASP A 118 1.83 -4.63 -36.38
N GLU A 119 1.10 -3.77 -35.65
CA GLU A 119 1.25 -3.67 -34.20
C GLU A 119 0.73 -4.91 -33.46
N VAL A 120 -0.35 -5.53 -33.93
CA VAL A 120 -0.83 -6.82 -33.40
C VAL A 120 0.22 -7.91 -33.61
N ALA A 121 0.75 -8.05 -34.83
CA ALA A 121 1.77 -9.04 -35.14
C ALA A 121 3.06 -8.85 -34.32
N LYS A 122 3.45 -7.59 -34.10
CA LYS A 122 4.57 -7.23 -33.24
C LYS A 122 4.34 -7.64 -31.79
N TYR A 123 3.15 -7.44 -31.24
CA TYR A 123 2.83 -7.88 -29.88
C TYR A 123 2.81 -9.41 -29.75
N ASP A 124 2.27 -10.11 -30.75
CA ASP A 124 2.31 -11.58 -30.80
C ASP A 124 3.75 -12.11 -30.83
N GLN A 125 4.63 -11.46 -31.61
CA GLN A 125 6.04 -11.82 -31.64
C GLN A 125 6.72 -11.63 -30.27
N ILE A 126 6.40 -10.56 -29.54
CA ILE A 126 6.89 -10.35 -28.16
C ILE A 126 6.47 -11.52 -27.26
N CYS A 127 5.22 -11.99 -27.38
CA CYS A 127 4.71 -13.12 -26.60
C CYS A 127 5.43 -14.42 -26.96
N GLU A 128 5.66 -14.68 -28.25
CA GLU A 128 6.35 -15.88 -28.72
C GLU A 128 7.83 -15.90 -28.29
N ASP A 129 8.54 -14.77 -28.44
CA ASP A 129 9.92 -14.64 -28.01
C ASP A 129 10.06 -14.86 -26.49
N ALA A 130 9.12 -14.32 -25.71
CA ALA A 130 9.07 -14.53 -24.26
C ALA A 130 8.80 -16.00 -23.90
N TYR A 131 7.92 -16.69 -24.65
CA TYR A 131 7.64 -18.11 -24.47
C TYR A 131 8.87 -18.98 -24.77
N GLU A 132 9.56 -18.71 -25.87
CA GLU A 132 10.80 -19.40 -26.25
C GLU A 132 11.94 -19.17 -25.25
N LEU A 133 12.04 -17.95 -24.72
CA LEU A 133 12.98 -17.64 -23.64
C LEU A 133 12.64 -18.39 -22.36
N ALA A 134 11.36 -18.47 -22.00
CA ALA A 134 10.90 -19.18 -20.81
C ALA A 134 11.24 -20.66 -20.85
N LYS A 135 11.14 -21.33 -22.01
CA LYS A 135 11.55 -22.74 -22.18
C LYS A 135 13.03 -22.98 -21.90
N LYS A 136 13.89 -22.00 -22.22
CA LYS A 136 15.34 -22.08 -22.05
C LYS A 136 15.79 -21.76 -20.63
N ARG A 137 14.92 -21.14 -19.83
CA ARG A 137 15.25 -20.69 -18.48
C ARG A 137 15.13 -21.84 -17.48
N THR A 138 16.27 -22.36 -17.04
CA THR A 138 16.35 -23.49 -16.08
C THR A 138 16.38 -23.06 -14.62
N VAL A 139 16.60 -21.77 -14.35
CA VAL A 139 16.68 -21.21 -13.00
C VAL A 139 15.78 -19.99 -12.88
N THR A 140 14.81 -20.09 -11.97
CA THR A 140 13.99 -18.96 -11.53
C THR A 140 14.68 -18.31 -10.35
N HIS A 141 15.23 -17.11 -10.55
CA HIS A 141 15.72 -16.33 -9.42
C HIS A 141 14.53 -15.63 -8.77
N ASN A 142 14.26 -15.95 -7.50
CA ASN A 142 13.29 -15.21 -6.67
C ASN A 142 13.66 -13.73 -6.49
N ARG A 143 14.87 -13.31 -6.91
CA ARG A 143 15.32 -11.91 -6.99
C ARG A 143 14.60 -11.06 -8.06
N ALA A 144 13.77 -11.67 -8.92
CA ALA A 144 13.03 -10.94 -9.96
C ALA A 144 11.78 -10.21 -9.44
N TRP A 145 11.43 -10.38 -8.17
CA TRP A 145 10.44 -9.53 -7.51
C TRP A 145 11.11 -8.19 -7.24
N ILE A 146 10.69 -7.18 -8.01
CA ILE A 146 11.17 -5.81 -8.08
C ILE A 146 11.56 -5.25 -6.69
N ASP A 147 12.75 -4.64 -6.64
CA ASP A 147 13.19 -3.69 -5.60
C ASP A 147 13.20 -4.18 -4.14
N SER A 148 13.81 -5.33 -3.87
CA SER A 148 14.35 -5.54 -2.52
C SER A 148 15.75 -4.89 -2.46
N PRO A 149 15.93 -3.65 -1.93
CA PRO A 149 17.25 -3.05 -1.72
C PRO A 149 18.12 -3.82 -0.72
N TRP A 150 17.60 -4.93 -0.20
CA TRP A 150 18.14 -5.77 0.85
C TRP A 150 19.19 -6.74 0.30
N GLN A 151 20.19 -6.21 -0.41
CA GLN A 151 21.39 -6.97 -0.78
C GLN A 151 22.00 -7.56 0.50
N ASN A 152 22.37 -8.84 0.46
CA ASN A 152 22.95 -9.60 1.58
C ASN A 152 22.02 -9.88 2.78
N PHE A 153 20.81 -9.32 2.86
CA PHE A 153 19.92 -9.54 4.03
C PHE A 153 19.46 -10.99 4.17
N PHE A 154 19.35 -11.72 3.07
CA PHE A 154 18.88 -13.12 3.06
C PHE A 154 20.01 -14.14 2.90
N GLU A 155 21.26 -13.70 2.85
CA GLU A 155 22.40 -14.58 2.62
C GLU A 155 22.92 -15.17 3.94
N ASN A 156 23.19 -16.47 3.95
CA ASN A 156 23.99 -17.21 4.95
C ASN A 156 23.75 -16.83 6.42
N LYS A 157 22.49 -16.76 6.87
CA LYS A 157 22.19 -16.62 8.30
C LYS A 157 22.45 -17.94 9.02
N ASN A 158 23.46 -17.97 9.87
CA ASN A 158 23.63 -19.03 10.87
C ASN A 158 22.63 -18.78 12.01
N PRO A 159 21.62 -19.65 12.22
CA PRO A 159 20.63 -19.46 13.28
C PRO A 159 21.23 -19.52 14.70
N MET A 160 22.44 -20.07 14.84
CA MET A 160 23.18 -20.14 16.10
C MET A 160 24.10 -18.93 16.33
N TYR A 161 24.24 -18.02 15.37
CA TYR A 161 25.04 -16.82 15.52
C TYR A 161 24.21 -15.73 16.19
N LEU A 162 24.65 -15.30 17.37
CA LEU A 162 24.10 -14.13 18.06
C LEU A 162 25.02 -12.93 17.78
N PRO A 163 24.56 -11.91 17.04
CA PRO A 163 25.36 -10.71 16.81
C PRO A 163 25.58 -9.97 18.14
N ASN A 164 26.72 -9.29 18.26
CA ASN A 164 26.93 -8.38 19.36
C ASN A 164 25.96 -7.19 19.21
N THR A 165 25.09 -7.01 20.19
CA THR A 165 24.09 -5.93 20.27
C THR A 165 24.39 -4.96 21.41
N GLY A 166 25.54 -5.13 22.07
CA GLY A 166 26.01 -4.22 23.10
C GLY A 166 26.29 -2.84 22.52
N VAL A 167 26.00 -1.82 23.33
CA VAL A 167 26.18 -0.41 22.98
C VAL A 167 27.10 0.22 24.02
N GLU A 168 27.97 1.13 23.60
CA GLU A 168 28.86 1.87 24.49
C GLU A 168 28.09 2.68 25.55
N ASN A 169 28.66 2.81 26.75
CA ASN A 169 27.97 3.47 27.87
C ASN A 169 27.69 4.96 27.60
N ASP A 170 28.55 5.65 26.84
CA ASP A 170 28.35 7.06 26.46
C ASP A 170 27.09 7.25 25.61
N VAL A 171 26.76 6.27 24.77
CA VAL A 171 25.53 6.27 23.96
C VAL A 171 24.32 6.13 24.87
N LEU A 172 24.36 5.20 25.82
CA LEU A 172 23.28 4.99 26.78
C LEU A 172 23.08 6.21 27.69
N GLU A 173 24.17 6.83 28.16
CA GLU A 173 24.12 8.08 28.92
C GLU A 173 23.49 9.20 28.10
N HIS A 174 23.92 9.39 26.84
CA HIS A 174 23.35 10.39 25.94
C HIS A 174 21.85 10.20 25.74
N ILE A 175 21.43 8.98 25.36
CA ILE A 175 20.01 8.66 25.16
C ILE A 175 19.23 8.85 26.47
N GLY A 176 19.77 8.35 27.58
CA GLY A 176 19.15 8.42 28.89
C GLY A 176 18.89 9.86 29.35
N HIS A 177 19.85 10.75 29.18
CA HIS A 177 19.65 12.18 29.47
C HIS A 177 18.61 12.80 28.54
N ALA A 178 18.70 12.54 27.24
CA ALA A 178 17.75 13.06 26.25
C ALA A 178 16.30 12.65 26.56
N ILE A 179 16.04 11.39 26.93
CA ILE A 179 14.68 10.87 27.22
C ILE A 179 14.18 11.15 28.65
N SER A 180 15.00 11.76 29.51
CA SER A 180 14.68 12.03 30.93
C SER A 180 14.42 13.50 31.27
N GLU A 181 14.64 14.45 30.36
CA GLU A 181 14.39 15.88 30.64
C GLU A 181 13.47 16.49 29.59
N PRO A 182 12.41 17.24 29.93
CA PRO A 182 11.55 17.84 28.92
C PRO A 182 12.32 18.88 28.08
N PRO A 183 11.88 19.13 26.83
CA PRO A 183 12.43 20.22 26.02
C PRO A 183 12.32 21.56 26.74
N GLU A 184 13.27 22.45 26.47
CA GLU A 184 13.27 23.79 27.04
C GLU A 184 11.95 24.52 26.73
N GLY A 185 11.34 25.11 27.75
CA GLY A 185 10.08 25.85 27.65
C GLY A 185 8.81 25.00 27.62
N MET A 186 8.89 23.67 27.53
CA MET A 186 7.70 22.80 27.54
C MET A 186 7.15 22.59 28.96
N ILE A 187 5.86 22.86 29.15
CA ILE A 187 5.18 22.65 30.42
C ILE A 187 4.53 21.27 30.40
N ILE A 188 5.13 20.30 31.11
CA ILE A 188 4.62 18.92 31.19
C ILE A 188 3.79 18.65 32.45
N HIS A 189 2.88 17.67 32.36
CA HIS A 189 2.06 17.22 33.49
C HIS A 189 2.92 16.81 34.71
N PRO A 190 2.57 17.18 35.95
CA PRO A 190 3.35 16.85 37.15
C PRO A 190 3.64 15.34 37.31
N GLY A 191 2.70 14.49 36.93
CA GLY A 191 2.89 13.03 36.93
C GLY A 191 3.99 12.56 35.96
N LEU A 192 4.18 13.24 34.83
CA LEU A 192 5.26 12.94 33.89
C LEU A 192 6.62 13.40 34.43
N LYS A 193 6.68 14.50 35.19
CA LYS A 193 7.92 14.93 35.86
C LYS A 193 8.46 13.83 36.77
N ARG A 194 7.58 13.08 37.43
CA ARG A 194 7.96 11.92 38.25
C ARG A 194 8.54 10.79 37.40
N ALA A 195 7.87 10.41 36.30
CA ALA A 195 8.36 9.35 35.41
C ALA A 195 9.70 9.70 34.75
N LEU A 196 9.88 10.96 34.34
CA LEU A 196 11.13 11.47 33.78
C LEU A 196 12.25 11.51 34.82
N LYS A 197 11.95 11.94 36.05
CA LYS A 197 12.90 11.88 37.16
C LYS A 197 13.32 10.44 37.47
N GLU A 198 12.37 9.50 37.50
CA GLU A 198 12.66 8.08 37.74
C GLU A 198 13.64 7.53 36.68
N ARG A 199 13.50 7.91 35.40
CA ARG A 199 14.47 7.53 34.36
C ARG A 199 15.86 8.09 34.63
N LYS A 200 15.94 9.35 35.07
CA LYS A 200 17.21 9.99 35.45
C LYS A 200 17.87 9.28 36.64
N ASP A 201 17.09 8.98 37.68
CA ASP A 201 17.55 8.27 38.87
C ASP A 201 18.07 6.86 38.50
N LEU A 202 17.36 6.12 37.63
CA LEU A 202 17.76 4.81 37.13
C LEU A 202 19.07 4.87 36.31
N LEU A 203 19.19 5.89 35.45
CA LEU A 203 20.41 6.14 34.68
C LEU A 203 21.62 6.39 35.58
N GLU A 204 21.49 7.24 36.59
CA GLU A 204 22.56 7.53 37.57
C GLU A 204 22.95 6.29 38.38
N GLN A 205 21.97 5.43 38.70
CA GLN A 205 22.19 4.15 39.38
C GLN A 205 22.76 3.06 38.45
N LYS A 206 22.89 3.32 37.15
CA LYS A 206 23.27 2.34 36.11
C LYS A 206 22.38 1.10 36.12
N THR A 207 21.09 1.31 36.32
CA THR A 207 20.06 0.27 36.26
C THR A 207 18.98 0.66 35.24
N ALA A 208 18.30 -0.32 34.67
CA ALA A 208 17.22 -0.06 33.71
C ALA A 208 16.02 -0.95 34.02
N ASN A 209 14.84 -0.32 34.08
CA ASN A 209 13.58 -1.04 34.02
C ASN A 209 13.21 -1.32 32.54
N TRP A 210 12.11 -2.04 32.33
CA TRP A 210 11.67 -2.42 30.98
C TRP A 210 11.52 -1.23 30.04
N ALA A 211 10.87 -0.15 30.50
CA ALA A 211 10.61 1.04 29.69
C ALA A 211 11.91 1.76 29.31
N LEU A 212 12.86 1.89 30.23
CA LEU A 212 14.15 2.52 29.95
C LEU A 212 14.99 1.66 28.99
N GLY A 213 15.01 0.34 29.17
CA GLY A 213 15.68 -0.59 28.25
C GLY A 213 15.11 -0.56 26.84
N GLU A 214 13.78 -0.47 26.71
CA GLU A 214 13.10 -0.31 25.42
C GLU A 214 13.54 0.99 24.71
N LEU A 215 13.59 2.11 25.44
CA LEU A 215 14.02 3.40 24.90
C LEU A 215 15.50 3.43 24.52
N PHE A 216 16.37 2.75 25.28
CA PHE A 216 17.77 2.59 24.90
C PHE A 216 17.93 1.86 23.58
N ALA A 217 17.21 0.75 23.39
CA ALA A 217 17.26 0.00 22.14
C ALA A 217 16.79 0.83 20.95
N TYR A 218 15.72 1.62 21.10
CA TYR A 218 15.26 2.49 20.01
C TYR A 218 16.22 3.64 19.73
N GLY A 219 16.71 4.31 20.77
CA GLY A 219 17.64 5.42 20.63
C GLY A 219 18.98 4.99 20.05
N SER A 220 19.48 3.79 20.39
CA SER A 220 20.73 3.27 19.83
C SER A 220 20.58 2.97 18.34
N LEU A 221 19.48 2.33 17.95
CA LEU A 221 19.16 2.09 16.54
C LEU A 221 19.05 3.39 15.75
N LEU A 222 18.38 4.41 16.30
CA LEU A 222 18.27 5.71 15.64
C LEU A 222 19.61 6.41 15.52
N ARG A 223 20.50 6.30 16.52
CA ARG A 223 21.88 6.80 16.44
C ARG A 223 22.69 6.10 15.35
N GLU A 224 22.41 4.83 15.08
CA GLU A 224 23.01 4.05 13.98
C GLU A 224 22.36 4.34 12.61
N GLY A 225 21.35 5.22 12.55
CA GLY A 225 20.62 5.54 11.32
C GLY A 225 19.52 4.52 10.96
N VAL A 226 19.19 3.60 11.87
CA VAL A 226 18.11 2.63 11.70
C VAL A 226 16.79 3.26 12.15
N HIS A 227 15.86 3.44 11.21
CA HIS A 227 14.54 3.98 11.51
C HIS A 227 13.70 3.03 12.36
N VAL A 228 13.07 3.56 13.41
CA VAL A 228 12.17 2.82 14.29
C VAL A 228 10.75 3.36 14.12
N ARG A 229 9.78 2.47 13.82
CA ARG A 229 8.35 2.79 13.76
C ARG A 229 7.60 2.07 14.86
N LEU A 230 7.00 2.82 15.77
CA LEU A 230 6.04 2.32 16.75
C LEU A 230 4.63 2.63 16.26
N SER A 231 3.75 1.62 16.26
CA SER A 231 2.38 1.76 15.78
C SER A 231 1.43 0.91 16.62
N GLY A 232 0.30 1.47 16.99
CA GLY A 232 -0.74 0.80 17.78
C GLY A 232 -1.57 1.80 18.57
N GLN A 233 -2.57 1.29 19.28
CA GLN A 233 -3.40 2.12 20.16
C GLN A 233 -2.59 2.57 21.38
N ASP A 234 -2.63 3.87 21.67
CA ASP A 234 -1.98 4.50 22.83
C ASP A 234 -0.46 4.25 22.96
N VAL A 235 0.22 3.85 21.88
CA VAL A 235 1.64 3.44 21.97
C VAL A 235 2.55 4.59 22.41
N GLU A 236 2.20 5.83 22.10
CA GLU A 236 2.93 7.04 22.47
C GLU A 236 3.09 7.18 23.99
N ARG A 237 2.01 6.92 24.75
CA ARG A 237 1.99 6.89 26.21
C ARG A 237 2.43 5.52 26.74
N GLY A 238 2.03 4.47 26.05
CA GLY A 238 1.95 3.10 26.53
C GLY A 238 0.64 2.86 27.28
N THR A 239 0.02 1.69 27.05
CA THR A 239 -1.21 1.27 27.72
C THR A 239 -1.10 1.40 29.24
N PHE A 240 0.02 0.92 29.80
CA PHE A 240 0.32 0.99 31.25
C PHE A 240 1.04 2.28 31.67
N SER A 241 1.02 3.33 30.86
CA SER A 241 1.64 4.63 31.16
C SER A 241 3.13 4.52 31.55
N HIS A 242 3.89 3.68 30.84
CA HIS A 242 5.31 3.45 31.12
C HIS A 242 6.23 4.09 30.07
N ARG A 243 5.73 4.31 28.84
CA ARG A 243 6.57 4.60 27.68
C ARG A 243 6.81 6.08 27.44
N HIS A 244 5.78 6.91 27.43
CA HIS A 244 5.89 8.37 27.29
C HIS A 244 6.92 8.83 26.23
N CYS A 245 6.83 8.28 25.02
CA CYS A 245 7.66 8.65 23.87
C CYS A 245 7.22 9.95 23.20
N VAL A 246 5.99 10.37 23.47
CA VAL A 246 5.47 11.68 23.09
C VAL A 246 5.11 12.44 24.35
N LEU A 247 5.60 13.67 24.46
CA LEU A 247 5.25 14.59 25.53
C LEU A 247 4.27 15.63 24.99
N HIS A 248 3.19 15.88 25.73
CA HIS A 248 2.21 16.91 25.41
C HIS A 248 2.37 18.10 26.36
N ASP A 249 2.45 19.31 25.79
CA ASP A 249 2.43 20.54 26.56
C ASP A 249 1.05 20.74 27.22
N GLN A 250 1.03 21.22 28.46
CA GLN A 250 -0.20 21.40 29.23
C GLN A 250 -0.93 22.72 28.92
N VAL A 251 -0.27 23.66 28.25
CA VAL A 251 -0.78 25.00 27.94
C VAL A 251 -1.05 25.14 26.44
N TYR A 252 -0.17 24.61 25.60
CA TYR A 252 -0.30 24.65 24.15
C TYR A 252 -0.68 23.27 23.59
N CYS A 253 -1.46 23.22 22.52
CA CYS A 253 -1.77 21.98 21.80
C CYS A 253 -0.58 21.51 20.94
N SER A 254 0.61 21.43 21.53
CA SER A 254 1.85 20.99 20.92
C SER A 254 2.33 19.69 21.56
N PHE A 255 3.02 18.88 20.77
CA PHE A 255 3.62 17.63 21.23
C PHE A 255 4.99 17.44 20.59
N LEU A 256 5.88 16.70 21.27
CA LEU A 256 7.20 16.36 20.74
C LEU A 256 7.46 14.85 20.82
N ILE A 257 7.94 14.29 19.72
CA ILE A 257 8.44 12.91 19.61
C ILE A 257 9.87 12.87 20.17
N ARG A 258 10.14 11.93 21.08
CA ARG A 258 11.36 11.86 21.90
C ARG A 258 12.30 10.71 21.56
N ILE A 259 11.89 9.88 20.60
CA ILE A 259 12.70 8.77 20.09
C ILE A 259 13.33 9.23 18.80
#